data_AF-A0A9Q3YYG4-F1
#
_entry.id   AF-A0A9Q3YYG4-F1
#
_cell.length_a   1.000
_cell.length_b   1.000
_cell.length_c   1.000
_cell.angle_alpha   90.00
_cell.angle_beta   90.00
_cell.angle_gamma   90.00
#
_symmetry.space_group_name_H-M   'P 1'
#
loop_
_entity.id
_entity.type
_entity.pdbx_description
1 polymer ?
#
loop_
_entity_poly.entity_id
_entity_poly.type
_entity_poly.pdbx_seq_one_letter_code
_entity_poly.pdbx_strand_id
1 'polypeptide(L)' 'MDNINKYLHFNHEGKNVYEIVNEMKIKYKSPLFAINKIREIFPSLPLVEAKEIVIIATSDYKKLHDYQGCF' A
#
# COMPACT_ATOMS: atom_id res chain seq x y z
N MET A 1 -5.13 16.72 -1.99
CA MET A 1 -5.31 16.20 -0.61
C MET A 1 -4.68 14.82 -0.59
N ASP A 2 -3.54 14.65 0.08
CA ASP A 2 -2.69 13.45 -0.03
C ASP A 2 -3.28 12.29 0.79
N ASN A 3 -3.46 11.12 0.19
CA ASN A 3 -4.01 9.94 0.89
C ASN A 3 -2.97 9.26 1.80
N ILE A 4 -1.75 9.79 1.86
CA ILE A 4 -0.65 9.30 2.70
C ILE A 4 -1.03 9.30 4.18
N ASN A 5 -1.62 10.41 4.66
CA ASN A 5 -2.02 10.54 6.06
C ASN A 5 -3.20 9.62 6.43
N LYS A 6 -3.98 9.17 5.44
CA LYS A 6 -5.12 8.29 5.65
C LYS A 6 -4.67 6.92 6.16
N TYR A 7 -3.52 6.40 5.70
CA TYR A 7 -3.12 5.03 6.03
C TYR A 7 -1.97 4.93 7.05
N LEU A 8 -1.40 6.06 7.47
CA LEU A 8 -0.31 6.14 8.44
C LEU A 8 -0.63 5.51 9.82
N HIS A 9 -1.91 5.39 10.18
CA HIS A 9 -2.33 4.79 11.44
C HIS A 9 -2.35 3.25 11.41
N PHE A 10 -2.29 2.63 10.22
CA PHE A 10 -2.20 1.18 10.10
C PHE A 10 -0.79 0.73 10.47
N ASN A 11 -0.69 0.11 11.65
CA ASN A 11 0.56 -0.40 12.19
C ASN A 11 0.40 -1.89 12.51
N HIS A 12 1.46 -2.66 12.26
CA HIS A 12 1.55 -4.07 12.61
C HIS A 12 2.97 -4.38 13.08
N GLU A 13 3.08 -5.04 14.24
CA GLU A 13 4.38 -5.40 14.84
C GLU A 13 5.37 -4.23 14.97
N GLY A 14 4.86 -3.02 15.27
CA GLY A 14 5.69 -1.82 15.43
C GLY A 14 6.14 -1.15 14.13
N LYS A 15 5.69 -1.63 12.96
CA LYS A 15 5.95 -1.03 11.65
C LYS A 15 4.67 -0.43 11.08
N ASN A 16 4.80 0.70 10.40
CA ASN A 16 3.67 1.25 9.66
C ASN A 16 3.45 0.52 8.33
N VAL A 17 2.26 0.68 7.75
CA VAL A 17 1.85 -0.01 6.54
C VAL A 17 2.79 0.24 5.34
N TYR A 18 3.41 1.41 5.25
CA TYR A 18 4.34 1.75 4.17
C TYR A 18 5.70 1.09 4.35
N GLU A 19 6.19 1.00 5.59
CA GLU A 19 7.40 0.24 5.93
C GLU A 19 7.23 -1.25 5.58
N ILE A 20 6.07 -1.81 5.93
CA ILE A 20 5.68 -3.18 5.60
C ILE A 20 5.69 -3.41 4.08
N VAL A 21 5.10 -2.50 3.29
CA VAL A 21 5.13 -2.61 1.82
C VAL A 21 6.56 -2.49 1.27
N ASN A 22 7.38 -1.60 1.83
CA ASN A 22 8.76 -1.40 1.37
C ASN A 22 9.62 -2.66 1.60
N GLU A 23 9.46 -3.34 2.74
CA GLU A 23 10.10 -4.63 3.00
C GLU A 23 9.65 -5.71 1.99
N MET A 24 8.37 -5.72 1.64
CA MET A 24 7.83 -6.65 0.64
C MET A 24 8.34 -6.38 -0.76
N LYS A 25 8.55 -5.11 -1.12
CA LYS A 25 9.14 -4.72 -2.41
C LYS A 25 10.54 -5.30 -2.56
N ILE A 26 11.37 -5.20 -1.51
CA ILE A 26 12.73 -5.75 -1.48
C ILE A 26 12.68 -7.28 -1.61
N LYS A 27 11.76 -7.94 -0.91
CA LYS A 27 11.72 -9.41 -0.80
C LYS A 27 11.03 -10.13 -1.97
N TYR A 28 9.96 -9.56 -2.55
CA TYR A 28 9.08 -10.29 -3.48
C TYR A 28 8.98 -9.66 -4.88
N LYS A 29 9.49 -8.44 -5.11
CA LYS A 29 9.52 -7.71 -6.39
C LYS A 29 8.18 -7.56 -7.16
N SER A 30 7.06 -8.03 -6.61
CA SER A 30 5.75 -7.98 -7.27
C SER A 30 4.74 -7.14 -6.45
N PRO A 31 4.15 -6.08 -7.04
CA PRO A 31 3.11 -5.28 -6.39
C PRO A 31 1.87 -6.09 -6.01
N LEU A 32 1.50 -7.08 -6.83
CA LEU A 32 0.35 -7.97 -6.54
C LEU A 32 0.56 -8.79 -5.28
N PHE A 33 1.80 -9.25 -5.05
CA PHE A 33 2.14 -9.97 -3.84
C PHE A 33 2.01 -9.07 -2.60
N ALA A 34 2.50 -7.83 -2.69
CA ALA A 34 2.37 -6.85 -1.61
C ALA A 34 0.89 -6.56 -1.29
N ILE A 35 0.02 -6.40 -2.30
CA ILE A 35 -1.42 -6.18 -2.10
C ILE A 35 -2.06 -7.35 -1.34
N ASN A 36 -1.79 -8.59 -1.76
CA ASN A 36 -2.33 -9.76 -1.08
C ASN A 36 -1.84 -9.82 0.37
N LYS A 37 -0.56 -9.55 0.60
CA LYS A 37 0.02 -9.64 1.94
C LYS A 37 -0.51 -8.55 2.89
N ILE A 38 -0.74 -7.33 2.39
CA ILE A 38 -1.41 -6.28 3.15
C ILE A 38 -2.82 -6.70 3.56
N ARG A 39 -3.56 -7.40 2.70
CA ARG A 39 -4.89 -7.93 3.05
C ARG A 39 -4.83 -9.10 4.04
N GLU A 40 -3.75 -9.88 4.06
CA GLU A 40 -3.56 -10.90 5.10
C GLU A 40 -3.27 -10.28 6.47
N ILE A 41 -2.47 -9.21 6.52
CA ILE A 41 -2.11 -8.50 7.76
C ILE A 41 -3.29 -7.66 8.26
N PHE A 42 -4.02 -7.02 7.35
CA PHE A 42 -5.14 -6.14 7.62
C PHE A 42 -6.39 -6.65 6.88
N PRO A 43 -7.05 -7.72 7.37
CA PRO A 43 -8.19 -8.35 6.70
C PRO A 43 -9.41 -7.42 6.59
N SER A 44 -9.48 -6.38 7.41
CA SER A 44 -10.51 -5.33 7.33
C SER A 44 -10.29 -4.34 6.18
N LEU A 45 -9.10 -4.30 5.57
CA LEU A 45 -8.84 -3.41 4.43
C LEU A 45 -9.48 -3.95 3.15
N PRO A 46 -10.34 -3.18 2.48
CA PRO A 46 -10.85 -3.54 1.16
C PRO A 46 -9.72 -3.54 0.13
N LEU A 47 -9.91 -4.31 -0.94
CA LEU A 47 -8.91 -4.47 -2.01
C LEU A 47 -8.46 -3.14 -2.62
N VAL A 48 -9.38 -2.17 -2.74
CA VAL A 48 -9.10 -0.84 -3.30
C VAL A 48 -8.12 -0.07 -2.43
N GLU A 49 -8.28 -0.11 -1.11
CA GLU A 49 -7.37 0.58 -0.18
C GLU A 49 -6.01 -0.12 -0.12
N ALA A 50 -5.99 -1.45 -0.12
CA ALA A 50 -4.74 -2.21 -0.20
C ALA A 50 -3.95 -1.89 -1.49
N LYS A 51 -4.64 -1.75 -2.63
CA LYS A 51 -4.04 -1.29 -3.89
C LYS A 51 -3.47 0.11 -3.77
N GLU A 52 -4.25 1.04 -3.20
CA GLU A 52 -3.84 2.42 -3.05
C GLU A 52 -2.61 2.57 -2.15
N ILE A 53 -2.56 1.85 -1.02
CA ILE A 53 -1.41 1.80 -0.12
C ILE A 53 -0.16 1.34 -0.86
N VAL A 54 -0.25 0.27 -1.65
CA VAL A 54 0.89 -0.25 -2.41
C VAL A 54 1.33 0.74 -3.48
N ILE A 55 0.42 1.41 -4.17
CA ILE A 55 0.77 2.43 -5.16
C ILE A 55 1.47 3.62 -4.50
N ILE A 56 0.94 4.13 -3.40
CA ILE A 56 1.56 5.22 -2.63
C ILE A 56 2.96 4.84 -2.15
N ALA A 57 3.17 3.60 -1.71
CA ALA A 57 4.48 3.13 -1.24
C ALA A 57 5.48 2.85 -2.36
N THR A 58 5.02 2.52 -3.57
CA THR A 58 5.88 2.02 -4.65
C THR A 58 6.10 3.00 -5.79
N SER A 59 5.34 4.08 -5.84
CA SER A 59 5.38 5.10 -6.88
C SER A 59 5.38 6.51 -6.29
N ASP A 60 5.67 7.51 -7.12
CA ASP A 60 5.55 8.93 -6.73
C ASP A 60 4.09 9.43 -6.68
N TYR A 61 3.12 8.58 -7.01
CA TYR A 61 1.71 8.92 -7.01
C TYR A 61 1.13 8.89 -5.59
N LYS A 62 0.46 9.97 -5.22
CA LYS A 62 -0.12 10.14 -3.88
C LYS A 62 -1.55 9.59 -3.74
N LYS A 63 -2.11 9.05 -4.83
CA LYS A 63 -3.46 8.45 -4.93
C LYS A 63 -3.53 7.39 -6.03
N LEU A 64 -4.43 6.43 -5.85
CA LEU A 64 -4.73 5.40 -6.86
C LEU A 64 -5.29 6.03 -8.15
N HIS A 65 -6.15 7.05 -8.04
CA HIS A 65 -6.78 7.68 -9.19
C HIS A 65 -5.76 8.36 -10.12
N ASP A 66 -4.72 8.97 -9.56
CA ASP A 66 -3.66 9.64 -10.34
C ASP A 66 -2.83 8.62 -11.14
N TYR A 67 -2.68 7.41 -10.60
CA TYR A 67 -2.03 6.28 -11.29
C TYR A 67 -2.91 5.69 -12.41
N GLN A 68 -4.23 5.61 -12.20
CA GLN A 68 -5.16 5.00 -13.16
C GLN A 68 -5.57 5.92 -14.31
N GLY A 69 -5.48 7.24 -14.13
CA GLY A 69 -5.77 8.23 -15.19
C GLY A 69 -4.69 8.38 -16.27
N CYS A 70 -3.58 7.62 -16.18
CA CYS A 70 -2.52 7.57 -17.19
C CYS A 70 -2.77 6.54 -18.32
N PHE A 71 -3.97 5.98 -18.42
CA PHE A 71 -4.39 5.09 -19.51
C PHE A 71 -5.36 5.77 -20.47
#